data_AF-A0A1I3JNJ4-F1
#
_entry.id   AF-A0A1I3JNJ4-F1
#
_cell.length_a   1.000
_cell.length_b   1.000
_cell.length_c   1.000
_cell.angle_alpha   90.00
_cell.angle_beta   90.00
_cell.angle_gamma   90.00
#
_symmetry.space_group_name_H-M   'P 1'
#
loop_
_entity.id
_entity.type
_entity.pdbx_description
1 polymer ?
#
loop_
_entity_poly.entity_id
_entity_poly.type
_entity_poly.pdbx_seq_one_letter_code
_entity_poly.pdbx_strand_id
1 'polypeptide(L)' 'MTTSSEAVVDGDWEYRRLQLPPGVSRRAAATQLSIHAEFAGWELSTVRLYSDGTRRVWLRRKRRPADVNYLAS' A
#
# COMPACT_ATOMS: atom_id res chain seq x y z
N MET A 1 -7.52 11.77 -11.49
CA MET A 1 -7.02 10.54 -10.81
C MET A 1 -5.50 10.59 -10.85
N THR A 2 -4.87 11.16 -9.83
CA THR A 2 -3.40 11.23 -9.71
C THR A 2 -2.97 10.24 -8.63
N THR A 3 -2.60 9.03 -9.04
CA THR A 3 -2.17 7.95 -8.15
C THR A 3 -0.65 8.02 -8.02
N SER A 4 -0.12 8.86 -7.12
CA SER A 4 1.32 8.88 -6.83
C SER A 4 1.64 7.81 -5.78
N SER A 5 1.88 6.58 -6.23
CA SER A 5 2.25 5.44 -5.38
C SER A 5 3.76 5.31 -5.29
N GLU A 6 4.41 6.12 -4.45
CA GLU A 6 5.81 5.91 -4.12
C GLU A 6 5.93 4.80 -3.09
N ALA A 7 6.81 3.82 -3.38
CA ALA A 7 7.18 2.78 -2.45
C ALA A 7 8.49 3.16 -1.75
N VAL A 8 8.53 3.04 -0.42
CA VAL A 8 9.72 3.33 0.41
C VAL A 8 10.19 2.03 1.05
N VAL A 9 11.50 1.78 1.03
CA VAL A 9 12.12 0.57 1.57
C VAL A 9 12.77 0.88 2.93
N ASP A 10 12.49 0.05 3.94
CA ASP A 10 13.11 0.10 5.26
C ASP A 10 13.44 -1.33 5.73
N GLY A 11 14.73 -1.69 5.69
CA GLY A 11 15.22 -3.04 5.98
C GLY A 11 14.55 -4.13 5.13
N ASP A 12 13.95 -5.10 5.81
CA ASP A 12 13.22 -6.22 5.22
C ASP A 12 11.82 -5.85 4.69
N TRP A 13 11.39 -4.59 4.83
CA TRP A 13 10.04 -4.18 4.52
C TRP A 13 9.98 -3.17 3.37
N GLU A 14 9.03 -3.40 2.48
CA GLU A 14 8.58 -2.44 1.48
C GLU A 14 7.28 -1.80 1.96
N TYR A 15 7.18 -0.48 1.84
CA TYR A 15 5.98 0.28 2.15
C TYR A 15 5.42 0.90 0.89
N ARG A 16 4.09 0.99 0.78
CA ARG A 16 3.39 1.70 -0.29
C ARG A 16 2.36 2.63 0.30
N ARG A 17 2.36 3.88 -0.16
CA ARG A 17 1.34 4.87 0.22
C ARG A 17 0.19 4.89 -0.79
N LEU A 18 -1.03 4.87 -0.28
CA LEU A 18 -2.26 5.08 -1.04
C LEU A 18 -3.03 6.26 -0.44
N GLN A 19 -3.70 7.03 -1.30
CA GLN A 19 -4.59 8.09 -0.89
C GLN A 19 -6.00 7.79 -1.39
N LEU A 20 -6.96 7.70 -0.47
CA LEU A 20 -8.37 7.48 -0.77
C LEU A 20 -9.12 8.81 -0.69
N PRO A 21 -9.81 9.23 -1.76
CA PRO A 21 -10.67 10.40 -1.75
C PRO A 21 -11.83 10.28 -0.73
N PRO A 22 -12.40 11.41 -0.28
CA PRO A 22 -13.49 11.43 0.69
C PRO A 22 -14.79 10.77 0.20
N GLY A 23 -15.01 10.69 -1.13
CA GLY A 23 -16.17 10.03 -1.71
C GLY A 23 -16.12 8.49 -1.67
N VAL A 24 -14.97 7.90 -1.32
CA VAL A 24 -14.85 6.44 -1.24
C VAL A 24 -15.48 5.96 0.07
N SER A 25 -16.49 5.09 0.00
CA SER A 25 -17.10 4.54 1.22
C SER A 25 -16.09 3.70 2.03
N ARG A 26 -16.37 3.50 3.32
CA ARG A 26 -15.56 2.62 4.17
C ARG A 26 -15.55 1.18 3.65
N ARG A 27 -16.69 0.68 3.15
CA ARG A 27 -16.81 -0.68 2.60
C ARG A 27 -16.01 -0.84 1.31
N ALA A 28 -16.12 0.11 0.37
CA ALA A 28 -15.35 0.07 -0.86
C ALA A 28 -13.84 0.09 -0.60
N ALA A 29 -13.39 0.93 0.34
CA ALA A 29 -12.00 0.96 0.77
C ALA A 29 -11.55 -0.38 1.37
N ALA A 30 -12.36 -0.99 2.24
CA ALA A 30 -12.05 -2.29 2.84
C ALA A 30 -11.89 -3.37 1.77
N THR A 31 -12.83 -3.46 0.82
CA THR A 31 -12.75 -4.41 -0.31
C THR A 31 -11.46 -4.22 -1.13
N GLN A 32 -11.12 -2.98 -1.49
CA GLN A 32 -9.90 -2.70 -2.26
C GLN A 32 -8.63 -3.08 -1.48
N LEU A 33 -8.57 -2.79 -0.18
CA LEU A 33 -7.44 -3.14 0.67
C LEU A 33 -7.33 -4.65 0.88
N SER A 34 -8.45 -5.36 1.02
CA SER A 34 -8.46 -6.83 1.05
C SER A 34 -7.91 -7.41 -0.23
N ILE A 35 -8.31 -6.91 -1.41
CA ILE A 35 -7.74 -7.38 -2.69
C ILE A 35 -6.22 -7.20 -2.73
N HIS A 36 -5.69 -6.08 -2.22
CA HIS A 36 -4.24 -5.87 -2.12
C HIS A 36 -3.56 -6.89 -1.20
N ALA A 37 -4.21 -7.26 -0.09
CA ALA A 37 -3.71 -8.27 0.83
C ALA A 37 -3.72 -9.67 0.23
N GLU A 38 -4.86 -10.10 -0.29
CA GLU A 38 -5.05 -11.47 -0.79
C GLU A 38 -4.19 -11.76 -2.02
N PHE A 39 -4.07 -10.79 -2.95
CA PHE A 39 -3.51 -11.07 -4.27
C PHE A 39 -2.15 -10.42 -4.54
N ALA A 40 -1.80 -9.36 -3.81
CA ALA A 40 -0.55 -8.63 -4.03
C ALA A 40 0.43 -8.70 -2.84
N GLY A 41 0.07 -9.44 -1.79
CA GLY A 41 0.89 -9.68 -0.61
C GLY A 41 1.12 -8.43 0.24
N TRP A 42 0.22 -7.43 0.14
CA TRP A 42 0.32 -6.19 0.89
C TRP A 42 -0.55 -6.20 2.14
N GLU A 43 0.05 -5.98 3.30
CA GLU A 43 -0.66 -5.87 4.56
C GLU A 43 -0.95 -4.41 4.90
N LEU A 44 -2.06 -4.16 5.61
CA LEU A 44 -2.37 -2.84 6.14
C LEU A 44 -1.46 -2.50 7.32
N SER A 45 -0.71 -1.40 7.22
CA SER A 45 0.18 -0.92 8.30
C SER A 45 -0.44 0.21 9.09
N THR A 46 -0.98 1.23 8.41
CA THR A 46 -1.51 2.44 9.08
C THR A 46 -2.58 3.10 8.23
N VAL A 47 -3.61 3.62 8.88
CA VAL A 47 -4.65 4.44 8.26
C VAL A 47 -4.75 5.75 9.02
N ARG A 48 -4.74 6.87 8.28
CA ARG A 48 -5.01 8.20 8.82
C ARG A 48 -6.16 8.84 8.06
N LEU A 49 -7.25 9.11 8.77
CA LEU A 49 -8.40 9.87 8.28
C LEU A 49 -8.17 11.36 8.58
N TYR A 50 -8.41 12.22 7.60
CA TYR A 50 -8.35 13.67 7.72
C TYR A 50 -9.77 14.26 7.82
N SER A 51 -9.86 15.50 8.30
CA SER A 51 -11.13 16.23 8.48
C SER A 51 -11.87 16.47 7.17
N ASP A 52 -11.16 16.54 6.05
CA ASP A 52 -11.74 16.65 4.70
C ASP A 52 -12.29 15.30 4.16
N GLY A 53 -12.20 14.23 4.97
CA GLY A 53 -12.64 12.88 4.64
C GLY A 53 -11.61 12.07 3.83
N THR A 54 -10.49 12.67 3.42
CA THR A 54 -9.43 11.90 2.76
C THR A 54 -8.81 10.90 3.74
N ARG A 55 -8.38 9.75 3.21
CA ARG A 55 -7.60 8.78 3.99
C ARG A 55 -6.25 8.56 3.35
N ARG A 56 -5.18 8.66 4.15
CA ARG A 56 -3.87 8.14 3.77
C ARG A 56 -3.69 6.77 4.38
N VAL A 57 -3.30 5.82 3.54
CA VAL A 57 -3.11 4.43 3.90
C VAL A 57 -1.68 4.04 3.59
N TRP A 58 -1.03 3.40 4.56
CA TRP A 58 0.26 2.75 4.37
C TRP A 58 0.02 1.25 4.34
N LEU A 59 0.45 0.65 3.24
CA LEU A 59 0.58 -0.78 3.07
C LEU A 59 2.04 -1.17 3.29
N ARG A 60 2.29 -2.39 3.78
CA ARG A 60 3.63 -2.96 3.90
C ARG A 60 3.68 -4.38 3.38
N ARG A 61 4.84 -4.85 2.96
CA ARG A 61 5.10 -6.28 2.68
C ARG A 61 6.55 -6.61 2.94
N LYS A 62 6.84 -7.86 3.28
CA LYS A 62 8.22 -8.31 3.46
C LYS A 62 8.89 -8.46 2.09
N ARG A 63 10.11 -7.97 1.95
CA ARG A 63 10.95 -8.18 0.78
C ARG A 63 11.26 -9.65 0.64
N ARG A 64 11.09 -10.19 -0.57
CA ARG A 64 11.54 -11.54 -0.86
C ARG A 64 13.05 -11.50 -1.13
N PRO A 65 13.86 -12.39 -0.54
CA PRO A 65 15.31 -12.41 -0.72
C PRO A 65 15.78 -12.55 -2.19
N ALA A 66 14.90 -12.91 -3.12
CA ALA A 66 15.21 -13.24 -4.51
C ALA A 66 15.13 -12.05 -5.51
N ASP A 67 14.81 -10.83 -5.07
CA ASP A 67 14.80 -9.64 -5.94
C ASP A 67 16.21 -9.06 -6.22
N VAL A 68 17.25 -9.87 -5.97
CA VAL A 68 18.68 -9.55 -6.22
C VAL A 68 19.26 -10.61 -7.16
N ASN A 69 18.65 -10.86 -8.32
CA ASN A 69 19.16 -11.86 -9.26
C ASN A 69 18.91 -11.55 -10.75
N TYR A 70 19.13 -10.29 -11.16
CA TYR A 70 19.13 -9.93 -12.60
C TYR A 70 20.36 -9.13 -13.08
N LEU A 71 21.39 -8.95 -12.24
CA LEU A 71 22.61 -8.22 -12.63
C LEU A 71 23.91 -9.05 -12.52
N ALA A 72 23.79 -10.37 -12.41
CA ALA A 72 24.93 -11.30 -12.45
C ALA A 72 24.68 -12.38 -13.50
N SER A 73 24.71 -11.97 -14.77
CA SER A 73 24.92 -12.83 -15.95
C SER A 73 25.52 -12.00 -17.06
#